data_AF-A0A165WK43-F1
#
_entry.id   AF-A0A165WK43-F1
#
_cell.length_a   1.000
_cell.length_b   1.000
_cell.length_c   1.000
_cell.angle_alpha   90.00
_cell.angle_beta   90.00
_cell.angle_gamma   90.00
#
_symmetry.space_group_name_H-M   'P 1'
#
loop_
_entity.id
_entity.type
_entity.pdbx_description
1 polymer ?
#
loop_
_entity_poly.entity_id
_entity_poly.type
_entity_poly.pdbx_seq_one_letter_code
_entity_poly.pdbx_strand_id
1 'polypeptide(L)'
;MKVTISCIFSNDLYLIPHQVAGMLSDHATDQRKLAILVEQLKIECDRRVRGKRAYARLGAADLRVFMLKGLENSIKRAGSYEAWEALSAEQRHAIGEQVQADAIMELGQKEFEQLSDEEKGFATLFIWAGCGMHKDLNAFRYG
;
A
#
# COMPACT_ATOMS: atom_id res chain seq x y z
N MET A 1 19.98 -14.13 -9.38
CA MET A 1 18.83 -14.95 -8.93
C MET A 1 17.56 -14.19 -9.29
N LYS A 2 16.81 -14.64 -10.29
CA LYS A 2 15.52 -14.02 -10.66
C LYS A 2 14.46 -14.63 -9.76
N VAL A 3 13.90 -13.85 -8.84
CA VAL A 3 12.72 -14.28 -8.08
C VAL A 3 11.52 -14.08 -8.99
N THR A 4 11.03 -15.17 -9.56
CA THR A 4 9.77 -15.18 -10.33
C THR A 4 8.63 -15.46 -9.34
N ILE A 5 7.87 -14.43 -8.99
CA ILE A 5 6.60 -14.60 -8.26
C ILE A 5 5.58 -15.08 -9.29
N SER A 6 5.17 -16.35 -9.23
CA SER A 6 4.12 -16.86 -10.12
C SER A 6 2.77 -16.31 -9.66
N CYS A 7 2.20 -15.40 -10.44
CA CYS A 7 0.84 -14.90 -10.26
C CYS A 7 -0.18 -16.00 -10.53
N ILE A 8 -0.93 -16.41 -9.51
CA ILE A 8 -2.20 -17.11 -9.68
C ILE A 8 -3.31 -16.06 -9.60
N PHE A 9 -3.82 -15.69 -10.78
CA PHE A 9 -5.08 -15.01 -11.07
C PHE A 9 -5.80 -14.27 -9.94
N SER A 10 -5.48 -12.99 -9.73
CA SER A 10 -6.43 -11.97 -9.25
C SER A 10 -5.95 -10.61 -9.75
N ASN A 11 -6.81 -9.81 -10.38
CA ASN A 11 -6.47 -8.48 -10.96
C ASN A 11 -6.08 -7.40 -9.91
N ASP A 12 -5.84 -7.77 -8.66
CA ASP A 12 -5.44 -6.85 -7.60
C ASP A 12 -3.95 -7.02 -7.30
N LEU A 13 -3.12 -6.21 -7.94
CA LEU A 13 -1.66 -6.12 -7.72
C LEU A 13 -1.28 -5.94 -6.22
N TYR A 14 -2.22 -5.42 -5.42
CA TYR A 14 -2.05 -5.16 -3.98
C TYR A 14 -2.36 -6.37 -3.10
N LEU A 15 -2.91 -7.45 -3.69
CA LEU A 15 -3.32 -8.63 -2.92
C LEU A 15 -2.11 -9.40 -2.38
N ILE A 16 -1.06 -9.56 -3.17
CA ILE A 16 0.11 -10.30 -2.73
C ILE A 16 0.88 -9.53 -1.64
N PRO A 17 1.22 -8.24 -1.81
CA PRO A 17 2.01 -7.52 -0.80
C PRO A 17 1.34 -7.40 0.56
N HIS A 18 0.01 -7.17 0.64
CA HIS A 18 -0.66 -7.03 1.96
C HIS A 18 -0.69 -8.34 2.76
N GLN A 19 -0.55 -9.50 2.10
CA GLN A 19 -0.54 -10.83 2.73
C GLN A 19 0.85 -11.29 3.16
N VAL A 20 1.92 -10.60 2.74
CA VAL A 20 3.29 -10.96 3.14
C VAL A 20 3.44 -10.82 4.65
N ALA A 21 3.82 -11.90 5.35
CA ALA A 21 4.04 -11.89 6.80
C ALA A 21 5.52 -11.71 7.17
N GLY A 22 6.42 -11.69 6.19
CA GLY A 22 7.84 -11.55 6.46
C GLY A 22 8.74 -11.73 5.23
N MET A 23 10.04 -11.58 5.45
CA MET A 23 11.08 -11.73 4.45
C MET A 23 12.29 -12.47 5.06
N LEU A 24 12.83 -13.44 4.32
CA LEU A 24 14.09 -14.09 4.62
C LEU A 24 15.14 -13.57 3.62
N SER A 25 16.22 -12.98 4.12
CA SER A 25 17.34 -12.49 3.31
C SER A 25 18.64 -12.61 4.09
N ASP A 26 19.78 -12.29 3.48
CA ASP A 26 21.01 -12.14 4.27
C ASP A 26 20.98 -10.88 5.16
N HIS A 27 22.01 -10.73 5.99
CA HIS A 27 22.18 -9.61 6.92
C HIS A 27 22.82 -8.37 6.29
N ALA A 28 23.00 -8.32 4.97
CA ALA A 28 23.57 -7.15 4.32
C ALA A 28 22.64 -5.94 4.48
N THR A 29 23.25 -4.75 4.52
CA THR A 29 22.55 -3.49 4.79
C THR A 29 21.50 -3.16 3.74
N ASP A 30 21.75 -3.49 2.47
CA ASP A 30 20.80 -3.35 1.37
C ASP A 30 19.60 -4.30 1.54
N GLN A 31 19.82 -5.53 2.00
CA GLN A 31 18.74 -6.48 2.27
C GLN A 31 17.87 -6.03 3.45
N ARG A 32 18.47 -5.45 4.50
CA ARG A 32 17.71 -4.81 5.59
C ARG A 32 16.85 -3.64 5.08
N LYS A 33 17.41 -2.78 4.22
CA LYS A 33 16.67 -1.67 3.61
C LYS A 33 15.50 -2.18 2.78
N LEU A 34 15.71 -3.25 2.00
CA LEU A 34 14.66 -3.89 1.23
C LEU A 34 13.55 -4.43 2.14
N ALA A 35 13.89 -5.11 3.23
CA ALA A 35 12.90 -5.63 4.17
C ALA A 35 12.01 -4.52 4.75
N ILE A 36 12.58 -3.36 5.10
CA ILE A 36 11.82 -2.17 5.55
C ILE A 36 10.88 -1.67 4.45
N LEU A 37 11.34 -1.59 3.20
CA LEU A 37 10.50 -1.15 2.09
C LEU A 37 9.35 -2.14 1.82
N VAL A 38 9.59 -3.43 1.96
CA VAL A 38 8.55 -4.47 1.80
C VAL A 38 7.52 -4.38 2.92
N GLU A 39 7.95 -4.14 4.17
CA GLU A 39 7.04 -3.91 5.30
C GLU A 39 6.14 -2.68 5.06
N GLN A 40 6.73 -1.56 4.63
CA GLN A 40 5.98 -0.35 4.30
C GLN A 40 4.98 -0.60 3.15
N LEU A 41 5.41 -1.30 2.10
CA LEU A 41 4.55 -1.66 0.98
C LEU A 41 3.39 -2.56 1.42
N LYS A 42 3.63 -3.52 2.32
CA LYS A 42 2.58 -4.36 2.91
C LYS A 42 1.53 -3.50 3.60
N ILE A 43 1.97 -2.58 4.48
CA ILE A 43 1.06 -1.70 5.23
C ILE A 43 0.23 -0.84 4.27
N GLU A 44 0.87 -0.22 3.28
CA GLU A 44 0.18 0.59 2.29
C GLU A 44 -0.86 -0.23 1.50
N CYS A 45 -0.48 -1.43 1.06
CA CYS A 45 -1.38 -2.32 0.34
C CYS A 45 -2.55 -2.80 1.21
N ASP A 46 -2.35 -3.07 2.50
CA ASP A 46 -3.45 -3.43 3.41
C ASP A 46 -4.48 -2.30 3.48
N ARG A 47 -4.04 -1.06 3.68
CA ARG A 47 -4.94 0.11 3.66
C ARG A 47 -5.64 0.24 2.31
N ARG A 48 -4.93 0.12 1.21
CA ARG A 48 -5.51 0.18 -0.14
C ARG A 48 -6.62 -0.85 -0.34
N VAL A 49 -6.36 -2.11 0.05
CA VAL A 49 -7.30 -3.23 -0.11
C VAL A 49 -8.54 -3.00 0.76
N ARG A 50 -8.37 -2.60 2.02
CA ARG A 50 -9.49 -2.25 2.91
C ARG A 50 -10.30 -1.10 2.35
N GLY A 51 -9.64 -0.06 1.87
CA GLY A 51 -10.26 1.11 1.26
C GLY A 51 -11.09 0.76 0.04
N LYS A 52 -10.55 -0.06 -0.87
CA LYS A 52 -11.28 -0.57 -2.04
C LYS A 52 -12.53 -1.37 -1.63
N ARG A 53 -12.40 -2.24 -0.61
CA ARG A 53 -13.53 -3.03 -0.08
C ARG A 53 -14.59 -2.14 0.58
N ALA A 54 -14.19 -1.11 1.32
CA ALA A 54 -15.12 -0.14 1.90
C ALA A 54 -15.82 0.68 0.81
N TYR A 55 -15.07 1.17 -0.17
CA TYR A 55 -15.60 1.90 -1.32
C TYR A 55 -16.65 1.07 -2.08
N ALA A 56 -16.36 -0.21 -2.35
CA ALA A 56 -17.30 -1.13 -3.01
C ALA A 56 -18.58 -1.41 -2.21
N ARG A 57 -18.58 -1.16 -0.90
CA ARG A 57 -19.75 -1.33 -0.01
C ARG A 57 -20.56 -0.04 0.16
N LEU A 58 -20.10 1.10 -0.36
CA LEU A 58 -20.81 2.37 -0.19
C LEU A 58 -22.19 2.32 -0.85
N GLY A 59 -23.21 2.76 -0.10
CA GLY A 59 -24.54 2.97 -0.65
C GLY A 59 -24.55 4.18 -1.60
N ALA A 60 -25.62 4.31 -2.40
CA ALA A 60 -25.73 5.38 -3.39
C ALA A 60 -25.64 6.80 -2.77
N ALA A 61 -26.14 6.99 -1.54
CA ALA A 61 -26.03 8.26 -0.84
C ALA A 61 -24.58 8.57 -0.44
N ASP A 62 -23.90 7.62 0.19
CA ASP A 62 -22.51 7.80 0.62
C ASP A 62 -21.55 7.92 -0.56
N LEU A 63 -21.82 7.21 -1.66
CA LEU A 63 -21.07 7.34 -2.90
C LEU A 63 -21.17 8.76 -3.47
N ARG A 64 -22.36 9.38 -3.46
CA ARG A 64 -22.51 10.78 -3.89
C ARG A 64 -21.71 11.74 -3.01
N VAL A 65 -21.74 11.54 -1.69
CA VAL A 65 -20.95 12.34 -0.74
C VAL A 65 -19.45 12.15 -1.00
N PHE A 66 -19.02 10.92 -1.23
CA PHE A 66 -17.63 10.59 -1.56
C PHE A 66 -17.19 11.29 -2.85
N MET A 67 -17.98 11.22 -3.92
CA MET A 67 -17.68 11.87 -5.20
C MET A 67 -17.65 13.39 -5.08
N LEU A 68 -18.57 14.00 -4.32
CA LEU A 68 -18.60 15.44 -4.12
C LEU A 68 -17.35 15.94 -3.37
N LYS A 69 -16.94 15.23 -2.32
CA LYS A 69 -15.68 15.51 -1.61
C LYS A 69 -14.47 15.32 -2.53
N GLY A 70 -14.50 14.30 -3.39
CA GLY A 70 -13.48 14.09 -4.42
C GLY A 70 -13.36 15.32 -5.33
N LEU A 71 -14.47 15.81 -5.88
CA LEU A 71 -14.47 17.00 -6.73
C LEU A 71 -13.95 18.24 -6.00
N GLU A 72 -14.40 18.46 -4.76
CA GLU A 72 -13.92 19.58 -3.93
C GLU A 72 -12.39 19.52 -3.74
N ASN A 73 -11.86 18.33 -3.45
CA ASN A 73 -10.42 18.12 -3.29
C ASN A 73 -9.65 18.27 -4.61
N SER A 74 -10.23 17.85 -5.74
CA SER A 74 -9.64 18.07 -7.06
C SER A 74 -9.52 19.56 -7.39
N ILE A 75 -10.57 20.35 -7.10
CA ILE A 75 -10.54 21.81 -7.26
C ILE A 75 -9.48 22.44 -6.36
N LYS A 76 -9.41 22.03 -5.08
CA LYS A 76 -8.37 22.51 -4.15
C LYS A 76 -6.96 22.19 -4.65
N ARG A 77 -6.75 21.00 -5.22
CA ARG A 77 -5.44 20.57 -5.76
C ARG A 77 -5.03 21.36 -7.01
N ALA A 78 -6.01 21.82 -7.81
CA ALA A 78 -5.77 22.76 -8.89
C ALA A 78 -5.51 24.20 -8.41
N GLY A 79 -5.78 24.50 -7.13
CA GLY A 79 -5.50 25.78 -6.47
C GLY A 79 -6.69 26.73 -6.43
N SER A 80 -7.55 26.74 -7.45
CA SER A 80 -8.82 27.46 -7.46
C SER A 80 -9.82 26.83 -8.44
N TYR A 81 -11.06 27.31 -8.42
CA TYR A 81 -12.07 26.88 -9.38
C TYR A 81 -11.73 27.32 -10.81
N GLU A 82 -11.23 28.55 -10.98
CA GLU A 82 -10.80 29.07 -12.28
C GLU A 82 -9.61 28.28 -12.82
N ALA A 83 -8.66 27.92 -11.96
CA ALA A 83 -7.52 27.09 -12.33
C ALA A 83 -7.99 25.69 -12.74
N TRP A 84 -8.93 25.08 -12.00
CA TRP A 84 -9.56 23.81 -12.37
C TRP A 84 -10.27 23.89 -13.72
N GLU A 85 -11.02 24.96 -13.98
CA GLU A 85 -11.73 25.14 -15.24
C GLU A 85 -10.80 25.36 -16.44
N ALA A 86 -9.62 25.94 -16.23
CA ALA A 86 -8.60 26.09 -17.26
C ALA A 86 -7.86 24.79 -17.61
N LEU A 87 -7.99 23.72 -16.81
CA LEU A 87 -7.34 22.44 -17.07
C LEU A 87 -7.97 21.68 -18.23
N SER A 88 -7.14 20.99 -19.01
CA SER A 88 -7.59 20.04 -20.02
C SER A 88 -8.30 18.84 -19.37
N ALA A 89 -9.05 18.08 -20.17
CA ALA A 89 -9.72 16.87 -19.70
C ALA A 89 -8.73 15.84 -19.12
N GLU A 90 -7.56 15.70 -19.74
CA GLU A 90 -6.49 14.79 -19.31
C GLU A 90 -5.90 15.21 -17.97
N GLN A 91 -5.69 16.52 -17.76
CA GLN A 91 -5.21 17.05 -16.48
C GLN A 91 -6.24 16.86 -15.37
N ARG A 92 -7.52 17.15 -15.66
CA ARG A 92 -8.62 16.91 -14.71
C ARG A 92 -8.73 15.42 -14.36
N HIS A 93 -8.56 14.52 -15.34
CA HIS A 93 -8.55 13.08 -15.12
C HIS A 93 -7.39 12.65 -14.22
N ALA A 94 -6.16 13.08 -14.51
CA ALA A 94 -4.99 12.73 -13.71
C ALA A 94 -5.11 13.21 -12.25
N ILE A 95 -5.63 14.41 -12.03
CA ILE A 95 -5.92 14.91 -10.67
C ILE A 95 -7.03 14.07 -10.01
N GLY A 96 -8.07 13.73 -10.76
CA GLY A 96 -9.17 12.89 -10.30
C GLY A 96 -8.69 11.50 -9.84
N GLU A 97 -7.82 10.85 -10.61
CA GLU A 97 -7.23 9.55 -10.25
C GLU A 97 -6.42 9.63 -8.95
N GLN A 98 -5.60 10.68 -8.80
CA GLN A 98 -4.82 10.89 -7.57
C GLN A 98 -5.72 11.13 -6.36
N VAL A 99 -6.71 12.01 -6.48
CA VAL A 99 -7.64 12.31 -5.39
C VAL A 99 -8.48 11.09 -5.02
N GLN A 100 -8.90 10.29 -6.01
CA GLN A 100 -9.61 9.05 -5.74
C GLN A 100 -8.72 8.03 -5.01
N ALA A 101 -7.46 7.89 -5.41
CA ALA A 101 -6.51 7.00 -4.74
C ALA A 101 -6.28 7.43 -3.28
N ASP A 102 -6.09 8.73 -3.04
CA ASP A 102 -5.93 9.30 -1.69
C ASP A 102 -7.17 9.05 -0.82
N ALA A 103 -8.37 9.28 -1.36
CA ALA A 103 -9.62 9.06 -0.65
C ALA A 103 -9.88 7.57 -0.34
N ILE A 104 -9.49 6.66 -1.25
CA ILE A 104 -9.53 5.22 -1.00
C ILE A 104 -8.56 4.85 0.14
N MET A 105 -7.35 5.41 0.15
CA MET A 105 -6.40 5.18 1.24
C MET A 105 -6.96 5.66 2.59
N GLU A 106 -7.60 6.83 2.64
CA GLU A 106 -8.25 7.35 3.85
C GLU A 106 -9.38 6.43 4.34
N LEU A 107 -10.23 5.93 3.44
CA LEU A 107 -11.25 4.93 3.79
C LEU A 107 -10.61 3.67 4.38
N GLY A 108 -9.53 3.19 3.78
CA GLY A 108 -8.80 2.03 4.26
C GLY A 108 -8.19 2.21 5.65
N GLN A 109 -7.67 3.40 5.92
CA GLN A 109 -7.16 3.78 7.23
C GLN A 109 -8.27 3.80 8.29
N LYS A 110 -9.44 4.34 7.97
CA LYS A 110 -10.61 4.32 8.86
C LYS A 110 -11.08 2.90 9.19
N GLU A 111 -11.13 2.02 8.19
CA GLU A 111 -11.45 0.60 8.41
C GLU A 111 -10.40 -0.10 9.28
N PHE A 112 -9.12 0.22 9.12
CA PHE A 112 -8.07 -0.32 9.98
C PHE A 112 -8.19 0.17 11.42
N GLU A 113 -8.55 1.43 11.64
CA GLU A 113 -8.70 2.00 12.98
C GLU A 113 -9.83 1.36 13.77
N GLN A 114 -10.86 0.85 13.10
CA GLN A 114 -11.99 0.15 13.69
C GLN A 114 -11.67 -1.29 14.12
N LEU A 115 -10.52 -1.84 13.71
CA LEU A 115 -10.09 -3.18 14.12
C LEU A 115 -9.74 -3.25 15.61
N SER A 116 -9.91 -4.44 16.18
CA SER A 116 -9.33 -4.77 17.48
C SER A 116 -7.79 -4.72 17.45
N ASP A 117 -7.17 -4.59 18.62
CA ASP A 117 -5.70 -4.54 18.72
C ASP A 117 -5.03 -5.82 18.20
N GLU A 118 -5.68 -6.97 18.39
CA GLU A 118 -5.23 -8.25 17.86
C GLU A 118 -5.23 -8.26 16.33
N GLU A 119 -6.33 -7.85 15.70
CA GLU A 119 -6.45 -7.76 14.24
C GLU A 119 -5.47 -6.72 13.65
N LYS A 120 -5.25 -5.60 14.34
CA LYS A 120 -4.23 -4.61 13.96
C LYS A 120 -2.85 -5.25 13.97
N GLY A 121 -2.53 -6.00 15.03
CA GLY A 121 -1.28 -6.75 15.15
C GLY A 121 -1.04 -7.68 13.97
N PHE A 122 -2.04 -8.50 13.60
CA PHE A 122 -1.94 -9.38 12.44
C PHE A 122 -1.83 -8.62 11.11
N ALA A 123 -2.58 -7.53 10.94
CA ALA A 123 -2.55 -6.73 9.72
C ALA A 123 -1.21 -6.02 9.51
N THR A 124 -0.50 -5.67 10.59
CA THR A 124 0.83 -5.03 10.52
C THR A 124 1.99 -5.99 10.72
N LEU A 125 1.73 -7.28 10.99
CA LEU A 125 2.80 -8.25 11.27
C LEU A 125 3.74 -8.41 10.08
N PHE A 126 5.02 -8.13 10.31
CA PHE A 126 6.09 -8.39 9.36
C PHE A 126 7.35 -8.87 10.08
N ILE A 127 7.82 -10.06 9.74
CA ILE A 127 8.99 -10.68 10.36
C ILE A 127 10.14 -10.71 9.36
N TRP A 128 11.23 -10.01 9.65
CA TRP A 128 12.48 -10.14 8.91
C TRP A 128 13.44 -11.08 9.63
N ALA A 129 13.84 -12.16 8.94
CA ALA A 129 14.87 -13.07 9.42
C ALA A 129 16.11 -12.95 8.52
N GLY A 130 17.27 -12.77 9.13
CA GLY A 130 18.55 -12.81 8.43
C GLY A 130 19.05 -14.24 8.23
N CYS A 131 19.89 -14.47 7.22
CA CYS A 131 20.49 -15.79 7.01
C CYS A 131 21.64 -16.03 8.01
N GLY A 132 21.56 -17.13 8.77
CA GLY A 132 22.64 -17.57 9.67
C GLY A 132 23.86 -18.18 8.96
N MET A 133 23.75 -18.43 7.65
CA MET A 133 24.71 -19.27 6.90
C MET A 133 26.08 -18.59 6.64
N HIS A 134 26.21 -17.28 6.87
CA HIS A 134 27.49 -16.57 6.74
C HIS A 134 28.37 -16.62 8.00
N LYS A 135 27.93 -17.27 9.10
CA LYS A 135 28.81 -17.52 10.26
C LYS A 135 29.70 -18.75 10.08
N ASP A 136 29.27 -19.75 9.30
CA ASP A 136 30.04 -20.99 9.14
C ASP A 136 31.13 -20.90 8.05
N LEU A 137 31.02 -19.96 7.11
CA LEU A 137 32.02 -19.77 6.04
C LEU A 137 33.20 -18.86 6.43
N ASN A 138 33.15 -18.22 7.60
CA ASN A 138 34.29 -17.47 8.17
C ASN A 138 35.11 -18.31 9.17
N ALA A 139 34.83 -19.62 9.27
CA ALA A 139 35.56 -20.54 10.13
C ALA A 139 36.82 -21.13 9.49
N PHE A 140 37.44 -20.47 8.50
CA PHE A 140 38.81 -20.81 8.10
C PHE A 140 39.78 -20.23 9.16
N ARG A 141 40.06 -21.05 10.18
CA ARG A 141 41.20 -20.84 11.07
C ARG A 141 42.40 -21.52 10.42
N TYR A 142 43.43 -20.73 10.10
CA TYR A 142 44.80 -21.07 9.69
C TYR A 142 45.11 -22.56 9.39
N GLY A 143 45.54 -22.84 8.16
CA GLY A 143 46.36 -24.01 7.84
C GLY A 143 47.84 -23.67 7.94
#